data_AF-A0A7S1F6I9-F1
#
_entry.id   AF-A0A7S1F6I9-F1
#
_cell.length_a   1.000
_cell.length_b   1.000
_cell.length_c   1.000
_cell.angle_alpha   90.00
_cell.angle_beta   90.00
_cell.angle_gamma   90.00
#
_symmetry.space_group_name_H-M   'P 1'
#
loop_
_entity.id
_entity.type
_entity.pdbx_description
1 polymer ?
#
loop_
_entity_poly.entity_id
_entity_poly.type
_entity_poly.pdbx_seq_one_letter_code
_entity_poly.pdbx_strand_id
1 'polypeptide(L)'
;RRASGSTPAPLATPLRRQRSTGRTEQYLQSEAEDVEMGVLAWATEQGLFLKERVVMSPMLRDGVKSNGTECITNRSTAGCFEDTDDCGYLVAGSLSALQGGGIDVVVGSNSWRSGKAVYGSVGVYTAPLIGGQAAVLGGAAMNSAEYDGSANRFHSSMSAESIYAVVTRYGGDDSACGATEKWCLNATVTDKAHILTYVSRAYLNPKTQTGPDADELLAPVVLRLRPFLYV
;
A
#
# COMPACT_ATOMS: atom_id res chain seq x y z
N ARG A 1 -8.01 12.61 61.00
CA ARG A 1 -7.91 13.23 59.66
C ARG A 1 -6.98 12.35 58.82
N ARG A 2 -7.52 11.46 57.98
CA ARG A 2 -6.72 10.64 57.05
C ARG A 2 -6.49 11.45 55.79
N ALA A 3 -5.23 11.59 55.38
CA ALA A 3 -4.84 12.22 54.12
C ALA A 3 -5.42 11.41 52.96
N SER A 4 -6.18 12.07 52.10
CA SER A 4 -6.59 11.54 50.81
C SER A 4 -5.34 11.35 49.95
N GLY A 5 -4.99 10.10 49.66
CA GLY A 5 -3.95 9.80 48.69
C GLY A 5 -4.38 10.34 47.33
N SER A 6 -3.73 11.41 46.89
CA SER A 6 -3.84 11.87 45.52
C SER A 6 -3.30 10.76 44.62
N THR A 7 -4.17 10.16 43.82
CA THR A 7 -3.78 9.29 42.71
C THR A 7 -2.70 10.02 41.92
N PRO A 8 -1.50 9.43 41.70
CA PRO A 8 -0.48 10.06 40.87
C PRO A 8 -1.12 10.41 39.53
N ALA A 9 -0.92 11.65 39.07
CA ALA A 9 -1.27 12.00 37.70
C ALA A 9 -0.62 10.95 36.78
N PRO A 10 -1.34 10.36 35.82
CA PRO A 10 -0.75 9.41 34.90
C PRO A 10 0.48 10.09 34.28
N LEU A 11 1.64 9.41 34.34
CA LEU A 11 2.85 9.85 33.69
C LEU A 11 2.47 10.23 32.25
N ALA A 12 2.81 11.46 31.84
CA ALA A 12 2.56 11.93 30.48
C ALA A 12 3.06 10.85 29.54
N THR A 13 2.14 10.26 28.76
CA THR A 13 2.50 9.25 27.76
C THR A 13 3.59 9.89 26.89
N PRO A 14 4.80 9.31 26.82
CA PRO A 14 5.86 9.91 26.02
C PRO A 14 5.35 10.12 24.59
N LEU A 15 5.67 11.28 24.01
CA LEU A 15 5.28 11.61 22.63
C LEU A 15 5.66 10.45 21.72
N ARG A 16 4.63 9.79 21.19
CA ARG A 16 4.72 8.66 20.28
C ARG A 16 5.52 9.12 19.04
N ARG A 17 6.67 8.50 18.78
CA ARG A 17 7.71 9.04 17.87
C ARG A 17 7.30 8.98 16.40
N GLN A 18 6.54 9.97 15.99
CA GLN A 18 6.32 10.34 14.60
C GLN A 18 6.87 11.75 14.44
N ARG A 19 8.13 11.87 14.03
CA ARG A 19 8.70 13.19 13.70
C ARG A 19 8.45 13.43 12.22
N SER A 20 7.28 14.02 11.96
CA SER A 20 6.85 14.48 10.64
C SER A 20 7.95 15.30 9.97
N THR A 21 8.03 15.20 8.64
CA THR A 21 9.04 15.93 7.86
C THR A 21 8.62 17.37 7.56
N GLY A 22 7.36 17.74 7.84
CA GLY A 22 6.76 19.04 7.58
C GLY A 22 6.55 19.35 6.10
N ARG A 23 6.70 18.33 5.23
CA ARG A 23 6.52 18.43 3.78
C ARG A 23 5.58 17.31 3.36
N THR A 24 4.71 17.55 2.39
CA THR A 24 3.81 16.53 1.84
C THR A 24 4.33 16.06 0.47
N GLU A 25 3.95 14.86 0.05
CA GLU A 25 4.13 14.35 -1.31
C GLU A 25 3.03 14.80 -2.28
N GLN A 26 2.07 15.62 -1.85
CA GLN A 26 1.01 16.15 -2.74
C GLN A 26 1.54 16.90 -3.97
N TYR A 27 2.79 17.37 -3.95
CA TYR A 27 3.41 17.97 -5.14
C TYR A 27 3.62 16.96 -6.28
N LEU A 28 3.54 15.65 -6.01
CA LEU A 28 3.62 14.56 -6.98
C LEU A 28 2.25 14.15 -7.56
N GLN A 29 1.16 14.82 -7.16
CA GLN A 29 -0.20 14.43 -7.54
C GLN A 29 -0.42 14.45 -9.05
N SER A 30 0.05 15.52 -9.72
CA SER A 30 -0.10 15.65 -11.18
C SER A 30 0.63 14.53 -11.92
N GLU A 31 1.84 14.19 -11.47
CA GLU A 31 2.64 13.14 -12.07
C GLU A 31 2.04 11.76 -11.85
N ALA A 32 1.45 11.51 -10.68
CA ALA A 32 0.72 10.27 -10.43
C ALA A 32 -0.51 10.16 -11.35
N GLU A 33 -1.25 11.25 -11.55
CA GLU A 33 -2.38 11.30 -12.47
C GLU A 33 -1.96 11.05 -13.93
N ASP A 34 -0.84 11.61 -14.38
CA ASP A 34 -0.28 11.34 -15.71
C ASP A 34 0.10 9.86 -15.89
N VAL A 35 0.70 9.24 -14.87
CA VAL A 35 0.99 7.79 -14.85
C VAL A 35 -0.30 6.97 -14.86
N GLU A 36 -1.32 7.33 -14.09
CA GLU A 36 -2.64 6.69 -14.12
C GLU A 36 -3.23 6.74 -15.53
N MET A 37 -3.17 7.89 -16.20
CA MET A 37 -3.64 8.02 -17.59
C MET A 37 -2.86 7.14 -18.55
N GLY A 38 -1.53 7.03 -18.38
CA GLY A 38 -0.70 6.10 -19.14
C GLY A 38 -1.08 4.64 -18.92
N VAL A 39 -1.41 4.25 -17.68
CA VAL A 39 -1.92 2.91 -17.36
C VAL A 39 -3.23 2.64 -18.08
N LEU A 40 -4.16 3.61 -18.11
CA LEU A 40 -5.44 3.45 -18.80
C LEU A 40 -5.31 3.34 -20.32
N ALA A 41 -4.41 4.13 -20.92
CA ALA A 41 -4.11 4.04 -22.34
C ALA A 41 -3.54 2.65 -22.68
N TRP A 42 -2.53 2.21 -21.94
CA TRP A 42 -1.95 0.87 -22.09
C TRP A 42 -3.00 -0.24 -21.91
N ALA A 43 -3.84 -0.15 -20.87
CA ALA A 43 -4.87 -1.13 -20.58
C ALA A 43 -5.86 -1.29 -21.74
N THR A 44 -6.25 -0.16 -22.36
CA THR A 44 -7.16 -0.14 -23.50
C THR A 44 -6.55 -0.87 -24.71
N GLU A 45 -5.26 -0.67 -24.98
CA GLU A 45 -4.53 -1.39 -26.04
C GLU A 45 -4.47 -2.91 -25.78
N GLN A 46 -4.50 -3.33 -24.51
CA GLN A 46 -4.56 -4.74 -24.12
C GLN A 46 -5.99 -5.33 -24.10
N GLY A 47 -7.01 -4.56 -24.51
CA GLY A 47 -8.40 -5.02 -24.46
C GLY A 47 -8.96 -5.11 -23.04
N LEU A 48 -8.46 -4.27 -22.13
CA LEU A 48 -8.95 -4.13 -20.77
C LEU A 48 -9.68 -2.79 -20.61
N PHE A 49 -10.65 -2.73 -19.70
CA PHE A 49 -11.30 -1.50 -19.28
C PHE A 49 -11.14 -1.29 -17.76
N LEU A 50 -11.18 -0.02 -17.34
CA LEU A 50 -11.23 0.33 -15.94
C LEU A 50 -12.59 -0.01 -15.35
N LYS A 51 -12.63 -1.01 -14.48
CA LYS A 51 -13.82 -1.39 -13.72
C LYS A 51 -14.02 -0.49 -12.51
N GLU A 52 -12.94 -0.19 -11.80
CA GLU A 52 -12.98 0.50 -10.52
C GLU A 52 -11.64 1.19 -10.25
N ARG A 53 -11.70 2.41 -9.70
CA ARG A 53 -10.53 3.17 -9.21
C ARG A 53 -10.68 3.33 -7.71
N VAL A 54 -9.73 2.80 -6.94
CA VAL A 54 -9.79 2.82 -5.47
C VAL A 54 -8.62 3.63 -4.92
N VAL A 55 -8.91 4.72 -4.21
CA VAL A 55 -7.89 5.50 -3.51
C VAL A 55 -7.59 4.81 -2.17
N MET A 56 -6.32 4.50 -1.94
CA MET A 56 -5.87 3.92 -0.67
C MET A 56 -5.98 4.97 0.43
N SER A 57 -6.39 4.55 1.61
CA SER A 57 -6.58 5.44 2.76
C SER A 57 -5.63 5.09 3.90
N PRO A 58 -5.31 6.03 4.80
CA PRO A 58 -4.59 5.72 6.02
C PRO A 58 -5.25 4.56 6.75
N MET A 59 -4.46 3.53 7.07
CA MET A 59 -4.95 2.43 7.88
C MET A 59 -5.32 2.96 9.26
N LEU A 60 -6.55 2.71 9.70
CA LEU A 60 -7.01 3.13 11.02
C LEU A 60 -7.01 1.96 11.99
N ARG A 61 -6.63 2.24 13.23
CA ARG A 61 -6.78 1.38 14.40
C ARG A 61 -7.63 2.12 15.44
N ASP A 62 -8.78 1.54 15.80
CA ASP A 62 -9.70 2.13 16.77
C ASP A 62 -10.07 3.61 16.45
N GLY A 63 -10.14 3.95 15.16
CA GLY A 63 -10.43 5.31 14.67
C GLY A 63 -9.24 6.26 14.61
N VAL A 64 -8.05 5.82 15.00
CA VAL A 64 -6.79 6.58 14.95
C VAL A 64 -5.92 6.06 13.82
N LYS A 65 -5.21 6.93 13.09
CA LYS A 65 -4.28 6.50 12.04
C LYS A 65 -3.21 5.60 12.65
N SER A 66 -3.09 4.38 12.11
CA SER A 66 -2.00 3.48 12.43
C SER A 66 -0.71 4.13 11.93
N ASN A 67 0.08 4.60 12.88
CA ASN A 67 1.41 5.15 12.66
C ASN A 67 2.48 4.15 13.11
N GLY A 68 2.15 2.87 13.06
CA GLY A 68 2.98 1.78 13.56
C GLY A 68 2.93 1.60 15.09
N THR A 69 2.59 2.61 15.91
CA THR A 69 2.89 2.54 17.36
C THR A 69 2.09 1.54 18.22
N GLU A 70 1.13 0.82 17.65
CA GLU A 70 0.43 -0.26 18.35
C GLU A 70 0.24 -1.45 17.39
N CYS A 71 0.81 -2.63 17.70
CA CYS A 71 0.66 -3.87 16.92
C CYS A 71 -0.81 -4.20 16.65
N ILE A 72 -1.23 -4.37 15.39
CA ILE A 72 -2.62 -4.54 14.90
C ILE A 72 -3.34 -5.78 15.49
N THR A 73 -3.48 -5.84 16.80
CA THR A 73 -4.15 -6.91 17.53
C THR A 73 -4.99 -6.29 18.63
N ASN A 74 -6.08 -5.62 18.25
CA ASN A 74 -7.26 -5.74 19.08
C ASN A 74 -7.90 -7.08 18.71
N ARG A 75 -7.50 -8.14 19.43
CA ARG A 75 -7.86 -9.58 19.31
C ARG A 75 -6.99 -10.46 18.40
N SER A 76 -5.79 -10.85 18.85
CA SER A 76 -5.43 -12.27 19.06
C SER A 76 -3.93 -12.44 19.29
N THR A 77 -3.59 -13.33 20.22
CA THR A 77 -2.27 -13.90 20.45
C THR A 77 -1.80 -14.70 19.22
N ALA A 78 -1.15 -14.06 18.25
CA ALA A 78 -0.22 -14.64 17.27
C ALA A 78 0.37 -13.50 16.41
N GLY A 79 1.70 -13.42 16.33
CA GLY A 79 2.54 -12.61 15.43
C GLY A 79 1.94 -11.37 14.75
N CYS A 80 2.47 -10.18 15.06
CA CYS A 80 2.38 -9.02 14.18
C CYS A 80 3.10 -9.40 12.87
N PHE A 81 2.36 -9.87 11.87
CA PHE A 81 2.98 -10.33 10.63
C PHE A 81 3.31 -9.09 9.79
N GLU A 82 4.60 -8.70 9.79
CA GLU A 82 5.17 -7.62 8.98
C GLU A 82 4.68 -6.19 9.30
N ASP A 83 3.79 -6.03 10.28
CA ASP A 83 3.47 -4.72 10.82
C ASP A 83 4.52 -4.28 11.83
N THR A 84 5.16 -3.17 11.53
CA THR A 84 6.32 -2.65 12.24
C THR A 84 6.02 -1.24 12.71
N ASP A 85 6.51 -0.89 13.91
CA ASP A 85 6.16 0.35 14.61
C ASP A 85 6.77 1.61 13.97
N ASP A 86 7.06 1.53 12.68
CA ASP A 86 8.07 2.29 12.03
C ASP A 86 7.68 2.69 10.60
N CYS A 87 6.40 2.63 10.22
CA CYS A 87 5.97 3.10 8.90
C CYS A 87 4.58 3.76 8.86
N GLY A 88 4.39 4.61 7.85
CA GLY A 88 3.09 5.11 7.44
C GLY A 88 2.39 4.08 6.55
N TYR A 89 1.14 3.76 6.87
CA TYR A 89 0.34 2.74 6.18
C TYR A 89 -0.79 3.37 5.37
N LEU A 90 -0.85 2.99 4.10
CA LEU A 90 -1.99 3.27 3.23
C LEU A 90 -2.54 1.93 2.74
N VAL A 91 -3.86 1.76 2.78
CA VAL A 91 -4.53 0.49 2.49
C VAL A 91 -5.75 0.68 1.60
N ALA A 92 -5.98 -0.29 0.71
CA ALA A 92 -7.25 -0.52 0.05
C ALA A 92 -7.65 -1.97 0.30
N GLY A 93 -8.60 -2.18 1.20
CA GLY A 93 -9.03 -3.50 1.66
C GLY A 93 -10.37 -3.93 1.10
N SER A 94 -10.66 -5.23 1.26
CA SER A 94 -11.94 -5.85 0.87
C SER A 94 -12.26 -5.75 -0.62
N LEU A 95 -11.24 -5.67 -1.48
CA LEU A 95 -11.44 -5.68 -2.91
C LEU A 95 -11.78 -7.10 -3.37
N SER A 96 -12.67 -7.24 -4.34
CA SER A 96 -13.03 -8.56 -4.87
C SER A 96 -11.81 -9.29 -5.42
N ALA A 97 -11.83 -10.62 -5.40
CA ALA A 97 -10.78 -11.44 -6.00
C ALA A 97 -10.46 -11.03 -7.44
N LEU A 98 -9.18 -11.15 -7.83
CA LEU A 98 -8.81 -11.12 -9.24
C LEU A 98 -9.34 -12.37 -9.95
N GLN A 99 -9.73 -12.22 -11.20
CA GLN A 99 -10.14 -13.33 -12.07
C GLN A 99 -9.12 -13.45 -13.22
N GLY A 100 -9.11 -14.58 -13.92
CA GLY A 100 -8.23 -14.77 -15.09
C GLY A 100 -8.39 -13.65 -16.11
N GLY A 101 -7.26 -13.11 -16.60
CA GLY A 101 -7.21 -11.94 -17.48
C GLY A 101 -7.50 -10.58 -16.81
N GLY A 102 -7.93 -10.57 -15.53
CA GLY A 102 -8.02 -9.36 -14.73
C GLY A 102 -6.68 -8.96 -14.16
N ILE A 103 -6.41 -7.66 -14.14
CA ILE A 103 -5.18 -7.07 -13.60
C ILE A 103 -5.58 -5.89 -12.71
N ASP A 104 -4.85 -5.67 -11.63
CA ASP A 104 -4.91 -4.42 -10.88
C ASP A 104 -3.53 -3.73 -10.98
N VAL A 105 -3.49 -2.40 -11.07
CA VAL A 105 -2.24 -1.62 -11.07
C VAL A 105 -2.27 -0.65 -9.91
N VAL A 106 -1.25 -0.69 -9.06
CA VAL A 106 -1.10 0.25 -7.94
C VAL A 106 -0.16 1.37 -8.36
N VAL A 107 -0.68 2.59 -8.41
CA VAL A 107 0.09 3.81 -8.72
C VAL A 107 0.26 4.61 -7.44
N GLY A 108 1.49 4.95 -7.06
CA GLY A 108 1.76 5.69 -5.82
C GLY A 108 3.14 6.33 -5.81
N SER A 109 3.45 7.08 -4.75
CA SER A 109 4.76 7.70 -4.57
C SER A 109 5.80 6.66 -4.14
N ASN A 110 6.98 6.68 -4.79
CA ASN A 110 8.16 6.03 -4.23
C ASN A 110 8.71 6.91 -3.11
N SER A 111 8.22 6.71 -1.89
CA SER A 111 8.59 7.54 -0.73
C SER A 111 10.08 7.52 -0.37
N TRP A 112 10.83 6.53 -0.85
CA TRP A 112 12.29 6.53 -0.76
C TRP A 112 12.93 7.56 -1.70
N ARG A 113 12.43 7.67 -2.93
CA ARG A 113 12.88 8.64 -3.94
C ARG A 113 12.48 10.07 -3.62
N SER A 114 11.31 10.28 -3.03
CA SER A 114 10.86 11.59 -2.54
C SER A 114 11.60 12.07 -1.28
N GLY A 115 12.44 11.20 -0.68
CA GLY A 115 13.16 11.48 0.56
C GLY A 115 12.29 11.46 1.82
N LYS A 116 11.06 10.94 1.74
CA LYS A 116 10.13 10.82 2.86
C LYS A 116 10.44 9.67 3.79
N ALA A 117 10.84 8.56 3.18
CA ALA A 117 11.11 7.32 3.86
C ALA A 117 12.53 6.85 3.54
N VAL A 118 13.12 6.05 4.42
CA VAL A 118 14.40 5.38 4.10
C VAL A 118 14.21 4.16 3.21
N TYR A 119 12.98 3.66 3.17
CA TYR A 119 12.59 2.44 2.49
C TYR A 119 11.06 2.45 2.33
N GLY A 120 10.55 1.82 1.28
CA GLY A 120 9.12 1.62 1.07
C GLY A 120 8.81 0.21 0.60
N SER A 121 7.55 -0.21 0.74
CA SER A 121 7.05 -1.44 0.15
C SER A 121 5.61 -1.29 -0.33
N VAL A 122 5.26 -2.07 -1.34
CA VAL A 122 3.89 -2.23 -1.81
C VAL A 122 3.60 -3.72 -1.95
N GLY A 123 2.41 -4.13 -1.53
CA GLY A 123 2.02 -5.53 -1.54
C GLY A 123 0.53 -5.73 -1.71
N VAL A 124 0.20 -6.94 -2.11
CA VAL A 124 -1.16 -7.47 -2.21
C VAL A 124 -1.27 -8.71 -1.34
N TYR A 125 -2.28 -8.71 -0.48
CA TYR A 125 -2.54 -9.79 0.46
C TYR A 125 -3.93 -10.39 0.18
N THR A 126 -4.01 -11.71 0.25
CA THR A 126 -5.21 -12.49 0.01
C THR A 126 -5.76 -12.96 1.35
N ALA A 127 -7.02 -12.64 1.64
CA ALA A 127 -7.70 -13.03 2.87
C ALA A 127 -9.09 -13.61 2.53
N PRO A 128 -9.64 -14.54 3.34
CA PRO A 128 -10.98 -15.05 3.11
C PRO A 128 -12.02 -13.94 3.22
N LEU A 129 -13.16 -14.09 2.53
CA LEU A 129 -14.29 -13.17 2.65
C LEU A 129 -14.79 -13.00 4.09
N ILE A 130 -14.71 -14.09 4.85
CA ILE A 130 -15.14 -14.17 6.25
C ILE A 130 -13.94 -14.65 7.05
N GLY A 131 -13.38 -13.75 7.86
CA GLY A 131 -12.20 -14.00 8.68
C GLY A 131 -11.49 -12.69 9.01
N GLY A 132 -10.85 -12.62 10.18
CA GLY A 132 -9.99 -11.49 10.52
C GLY A 132 -8.64 -11.56 9.80
N GLN A 133 -7.77 -10.57 10.03
CA GLN A 133 -6.42 -10.51 9.47
C GLN A 133 -5.56 -11.76 9.78
N ALA A 134 -5.82 -12.48 10.87
CA ALA A 134 -5.16 -13.74 11.20
C ALA A 134 -5.43 -14.88 10.19
N ALA A 135 -6.35 -14.68 9.24
CA ALA A 135 -6.73 -15.67 8.24
C ALA A 135 -6.12 -15.42 6.85
N VAL A 136 -5.07 -14.58 6.73
CA VAL A 136 -4.37 -14.36 5.45
C VAL A 136 -3.97 -15.71 4.82
N LEU A 137 -4.39 -15.90 3.58
CA LEU A 137 -4.16 -17.11 2.79
C LEU A 137 -2.81 -17.06 2.06
N GLY A 138 -2.33 -15.85 1.77
CA GLY A 138 -1.07 -15.60 1.11
C GLY A 138 -0.94 -14.13 0.72
N GLY A 139 0.22 -13.77 0.17
CA GLY A 139 0.46 -12.43 -0.35
C GLY A 139 1.77 -12.35 -1.10
N ALA A 140 1.95 -11.25 -1.80
CA ALA A 140 3.19 -10.89 -2.47
C ALA A 140 3.46 -9.40 -2.19
N ALA A 141 4.70 -9.08 -1.90
CA ALA A 141 5.14 -7.71 -1.69
C ALA A 141 6.49 -7.49 -2.36
N MET A 142 6.75 -6.25 -2.71
CA MET A 142 8.01 -5.80 -3.27
C MET A 142 8.40 -4.47 -2.65
N ASN A 143 9.69 -4.21 -2.66
CA ASN A 143 10.27 -3.06 -2.02
C ASN A 143 10.62 -1.92 -2.97
N SER A 144 10.95 -0.76 -2.42
CA SER A 144 11.20 0.48 -3.16
C SER A 144 12.37 0.43 -4.14
N ALA A 145 13.32 -0.49 -3.96
CA ALA A 145 14.36 -0.74 -4.95
C ALA A 145 13.90 -1.69 -6.06
N GLU A 146 12.94 -2.58 -5.79
CA GLU A 146 12.40 -3.54 -6.75
C GLU A 146 11.38 -2.91 -7.71
N TYR A 147 10.55 -1.98 -7.23
CA TYR A 147 9.59 -1.24 -8.07
C TYR A 147 10.13 0.08 -8.63
N ASP A 148 11.40 0.36 -8.41
CA ASP A 148 12.04 1.59 -8.89
C ASP A 148 11.97 1.69 -10.41
N GLY A 149 11.53 2.85 -10.92
CA GLY A 149 11.34 3.08 -12.36
C GLY A 149 10.17 2.32 -13.00
N SER A 150 9.35 1.60 -12.23
CA SER A 150 8.19 0.85 -12.75
C SER A 150 7.19 1.73 -13.51
N ALA A 151 7.02 2.99 -13.11
CA ALA A 151 6.14 3.95 -13.77
C ALA A 151 6.58 4.30 -15.21
N ASN A 152 7.87 4.14 -15.55
CA ASN A 152 8.41 4.43 -16.89
C ASN A 152 7.77 3.58 -17.99
N ARG A 153 7.16 2.45 -17.62
CA ARG A 153 6.35 1.63 -18.52
C ARG A 153 5.16 2.39 -19.10
N PHE A 154 4.55 3.27 -18.30
CA PHE A 154 3.29 3.93 -18.62
C PHE A 154 3.48 5.42 -18.94
N HIS A 155 4.53 6.03 -18.42
CA HIS A 155 4.83 7.44 -18.66
C HIS A 155 6.34 7.68 -18.57
N SER A 156 6.95 8.17 -19.66
CA SER A 156 8.40 8.42 -19.72
C SER A 156 8.70 9.90 -19.44
N SER A 157 8.79 10.25 -18.15
CA SER A 157 9.30 11.56 -17.72
C SER A 157 10.33 11.37 -16.60
N MET A 158 11.30 12.30 -16.48
CA MET A 158 12.24 12.29 -15.35
C MET A 158 11.54 12.37 -13.99
N SER A 159 10.32 12.93 -13.95
CA SER A 159 9.50 13.00 -12.74
C SER A 159 8.82 11.68 -12.37
N ALA A 160 8.72 10.72 -13.31
CA ALA A 160 8.19 9.37 -13.06
C ALA A 160 9.11 8.54 -12.15
N GLU A 161 10.36 8.94 -11.92
CA GLU A 161 11.27 8.25 -10.98
C GLU A 161 10.78 8.30 -9.53
N SER A 162 9.95 9.29 -9.18
CA SER A 162 9.34 9.40 -7.84
C SER A 162 7.97 8.74 -7.74
N ILE A 163 7.46 8.15 -8.82
CA ILE A 163 6.20 7.42 -8.87
C ILE A 163 6.51 5.95 -9.15
N TYR A 164 5.76 5.04 -8.52
CA TYR A 164 5.75 3.63 -8.88
C TYR A 164 4.42 3.28 -9.55
N ALA A 165 4.44 2.25 -10.41
CA ALA A 165 3.26 1.64 -10.99
C ALA A 165 3.44 0.11 -10.99
N VAL A 166 2.92 -0.56 -9.96
CA VAL A 166 3.11 -2.00 -9.74
C VAL A 166 1.90 -2.77 -10.25
N VAL A 167 2.17 -3.75 -11.13
CA VAL A 167 1.13 -4.59 -11.73
C VAL A 167 0.87 -5.79 -10.82
N THR A 168 -0.39 -6.07 -10.54
CA THR A 168 -0.85 -7.26 -9.82
C THR A 168 -1.72 -8.11 -10.73
N ARG A 169 -1.35 -9.37 -10.91
CA ARG A 169 -2.04 -10.31 -11.82
C ARG A 169 -2.54 -11.55 -11.10
N TYR A 170 -3.47 -12.24 -11.75
CA TYR A 170 -3.97 -13.53 -11.30
C TYR A 170 -2.89 -14.59 -11.58
N GLY A 171 -2.56 -15.43 -10.60
CA GLY A 171 -1.35 -16.25 -10.65
C GLY A 171 -1.22 -17.11 -11.91
N GLY A 172 0.00 -17.13 -12.46
CA GLY A 172 0.37 -17.92 -13.64
C GLY A 172 0.08 -17.26 -15.00
N ASP A 173 -0.58 -16.10 -15.03
CA ASP A 173 -0.81 -15.33 -16.26
C ASP A 173 0.27 -14.24 -16.41
N ASP A 174 1.35 -14.54 -17.13
CA ASP A 174 2.47 -13.62 -17.35
C ASP A 174 2.19 -12.59 -18.47
N SER A 175 1.03 -12.65 -19.15
CA SER A 175 0.78 -11.85 -20.36
C SER A 175 0.84 -10.33 -20.13
N ALA A 176 0.53 -9.90 -18.90
CA ALA A 176 0.56 -8.50 -18.50
C ALA A 176 1.96 -7.96 -18.21
N CYS A 177 2.97 -8.81 -18.10
CA CYS A 177 4.30 -8.45 -17.61
C CYS A 177 5.40 -8.92 -18.57
N GLY A 178 6.32 -8.02 -18.90
CA GLY A 178 7.50 -8.39 -19.67
C GLY A 178 8.38 -9.37 -18.88
N ALA A 179 9.12 -10.22 -19.59
CA ALA A 179 10.03 -11.21 -18.98
C ALA A 179 11.11 -10.58 -18.05
N THR A 180 11.39 -9.29 -18.22
CA THR A 180 12.36 -8.53 -17.43
C THR A 180 11.71 -7.62 -16.37
N GLU A 181 10.39 -7.55 -16.30
CA GLU A 181 9.66 -6.66 -15.41
C GLU A 181 9.53 -7.29 -14.02
N LYS A 182 10.43 -6.88 -13.12
CA LYS A 182 10.48 -7.39 -11.74
C LYS A 182 9.34 -6.84 -10.86
N TRP A 183 8.68 -5.77 -11.30
CA TRP A 183 7.62 -5.06 -10.59
C TRP A 183 6.21 -5.60 -10.87
N CYS A 184 6.10 -6.93 -10.93
CA CYS A 184 4.84 -7.64 -11.12
C CYS A 184 4.55 -8.59 -9.95
N LEU A 185 3.53 -8.28 -9.18
CA LEU A 185 3.02 -9.10 -8.09
C LEU A 185 2.04 -10.15 -8.60
N ASN A 186 2.10 -11.34 -8.01
CA ASN A 186 1.11 -12.39 -8.20
C ASN A 186 0.15 -12.39 -7.03
N ALA A 187 -1.13 -12.15 -7.30
CA ALA A 187 -2.18 -12.43 -6.33
C ALA A 187 -2.21 -13.94 -6.04
N THR A 188 -2.40 -14.31 -4.77
CA THR A 188 -2.44 -15.72 -4.37
C THR A 188 -3.67 -16.39 -4.99
N VAL A 189 -3.43 -17.45 -5.76
CA VAL A 189 -4.51 -18.29 -6.30
C VAL A 189 -4.97 -19.24 -5.20
N THR A 190 -6.26 -19.24 -4.90
CA THR A 190 -6.87 -20.12 -3.91
C THR A 190 -8.28 -20.51 -4.36
N ASP A 191 -8.68 -21.72 -3.99
CA ASP A 191 -10.02 -22.29 -4.19
C ASP A 191 -11.06 -21.73 -3.21
N LYS A 192 -10.62 -21.01 -2.17
CA LYS A 192 -11.50 -20.37 -1.20
C LYS A 192 -11.96 -19.00 -1.70
N ALA A 193 -13.21 -18.67 -1.40
CA ALA A 193 -13.73 -17.34 -1.66
C ALA A 193 -12.98 -16.30 -0.82
N HIS A 194 -12.39 -15.31 -1.49
CA HIS A 194 -11.41 -14.40 -0.89
C HIS A 194 -11.56 -12.96 -1.41
N ILE A 195 -10.87 -12.08 -0.72
CA ILE A 195 -10.68 -10.66 -1.03
C ILE A 195 -9.20 -10.36 -1.14
N LEU A 196 -8.90 -9.27 -1.84
CA LEU A 196 -7.58 -8.68 -1.93
C LEU A 196 -7.52 -7.43 -1.07
N THR A 197 -6.39 -7.27 -0.37
CA THR A 197 -6.03 -6.07 0.38
C THR A 197 -4.69 -5.59 -0.13
N TYR A 198 -4.66 -4.38 -0.66
CA TYR A 198 -3.44 -3.70 -1.05
C TYR A 198 -2.91 -2.88 0.10
N VAL A 199 -1.60 -2.88 0.28
CA VAL A 199 -0.91 -2.15 1.35
C VAL A 199 0.31 -1.46 0.76
N SER A 200 0.46 -0.18 1.04
CA SER A 200 1.67 0.61 0.79
C SER A 200 2.23 1.06 2.12
N ARG A 201 3.55 0.91 2.30
CA ARG A 201 4.27 1.18 3.54
C ARG A 201 5.44 2.12 3.28
N ALA A 202 5.58 3.16 4.10
CA ALA A 202 6.69 4.12 4.03
C ALA A 202 7.42 4.19 5.38
N TYR A 203 8.64 3.65 5.43
CA TYR A 203 9.36 3.38 6.69
C TYR A 203 10.18 4.57 7.18
N LEU A 204 10.16 4.79 8.51
CA LEU A 204 10.92 5.80 9.22
C LEU A 204 12.41 5.48 9.21
N ASN A 205 13.20 6.54 9.38
CA ASN A 205 14.63 6.41 9.49
C ASN A 205 15.03 5.94 10.90
N PRO A 206 15.66 4.76 11.05
CA PRO A 206 16.00 4.23 12.36
C PRO A 206 17.07 5.07 13.09
N LYS A 207 17.92 5.81 12.35
CA LYS A 207 18.97 6.66 12.93
C LYS A 207 18.39 7.95 13.49
N THR A 208 17.53 8.63 12.74
CA THR A 208 16.97 9.95 13.12
C THR A 208 15.64 9.86 13.85
N GLN A 209 14.99 8.69 13.82
CA GLN A 209 13.68 8.44 14.41
C GLN A 209 12.60 9.39 13.83
N THR A 210 12.73 9.69 12.54
CA THR A 210 11.84 10.56 11.77
C THR A 210 11.25 9.78 10.61
N GLY A 211 9.96 9.96 10.35
CA GLY A 211 9.24 9.27 9.28
C GLY A 211 8.02 10.07 8.86
N PRO A 212 7.41 9.72 7.73
CA PRO A 212 6.29 10.48 7.18
C PRO A 212 5.05 10.32 8.07
N ASP A 213 4.23 11.38 8.12
CA ASP A 213 2.84 11.20 8.51
C ASP A 213 2.03 10.57 7.38
N ALA A 214 0.99 9.81 7.69
CA ALA A 214 0.09 9.27 6.68
C ALA A 214 -0.53 10.40 5.84
N ASP A 215 -0.69 11.59 6.42
CA ASP A 215 -1.14 12.80 5.72
C ASP A 215 -0.05 13.51 4.91
N GLU A 216 1.22 13.18 5.15
CA GLU A 216 2.35 13.65 4.35
C GLU A 216 2.59 12.78 3.10
N LEU A 217 1.97 11.60 3.04
CA LEU A 217 2.11 10.67 1.93
C LEU A 217 1.09 10.95 0.84
N LEU A 218 1.50 10.73 -0.41
CA LEU A 218 0.58 10.69 -1.53
C LEU A 218 -0.21 9.39 -1.44
N ALA A 219 -1.53 9.47 -1.39
CA ALA A 219 -2.39 8.29 -1.38
C ALA A 219 -2.27 7.50 -2.69
N PRO A 220 -1.75 6.25 -2.68
CA PRO A 220 -1.73 5.46 -3.89
C PRO A 220 -3.13 5.09 -4.34
N VAL A 221 -3.25 4.72 -5.60
CA VAL A 221 -4.49 4.36 -6.25
C VAL A 221 -4.36 2.96 -6.83
N VAL A 222 -5.37 2.12 -6.58
CA VAL A 222 -5.52 0.83 -7.22
C VAL A 222 -6.48 0.97 -8.40
N LEU A 223 -5.95 0.83 -9.62
CA LEU A 223 -6.72 0.79 -10.86
C LEU A 223 -7.07 -0.66 -11.17
N ARG A 224 -8.35 -1.00 -11.17
CA ARG A 224 -8.83 -2.37 -11.38
C ARG A 224 -9.29 -2.55 -12.82
N LEU A 225 -8.52 -3.32 -13.58
CA LEU A 225 -8.67 -3.49 -15.02
C LEU A 225 -9.23 -4.87 -15.35
N ARG A 226 -10.26 -4.95 -16.20
CA ARG A 226 -10.90 -6.22 -16.56
C ARG A 226 -11.06 -6.36 -18.07
N PRO A 227 -11.06 -7.58 -18.63
CA PRO A 227 -11.31 -7.79 -20.05
C PRO A 227 -12.72 -7.36 -20.46
N PHE A 228 -12.88 -6.80 -21.66
CA PHE A 228 -14.18 -6.37 -22.20
C PHE A 228 -15.25 -7.49 -22.30
N LEU A 229 -14.85 -8.75 -22.25
CA LEU A 229 -15.75 -9.91 -22.37
C LEU A 229 -16.54 -10.23 -21.08
N TYR A 230 -16.36 -9.44 -20.01
CA TYR A 230 -17.05 -9.61 -18.71
C TYR A 230 -18.22 -8.64 -18.49
N VAL A 231 -18.82 -8.10 -19.56
CA VAL A 231 -20.03 -7.26 -19.51
C VAL A 231 -21.27 -8.09 -19.84
#